data_AF-A0AAW1QM40-F1
#
_entry.id   AF-A0AAW1QM40-F1
#
_cell.length_a   1.000
_cell.length_b   1.000
_cell.length_c   1.000
_cell.angle_alpha   90.00
_cell.angle_beta   90.00
_cell.angle_gamma   90.00
#
_symmetry.space_group_name_H-M   'P 1'
#
loop_
_entity.id
_entity.type
_entity.pdbx_description
1 polymer ?
#
loop_
_entity_poly.entity_id
_entity_poly.type
_entity_poly.pdbx_seq_one_letter_code
_entity_poly.pdbx_strand_id
1 'polypeptide(L)'
;MIVVDNCTMLLGEDKCQDIQQAFADLDSKRVSLCRLHYQGLPFLLGYAAAGTRWQWCILPANANESVEPIGPVLNLCRLDDSCQLLLSLVQAYRLLQVMVQSLARVPHRMRLYETISRGTGRQVQMLEETVFKTIDSFSEYANEQQTSFDSIAKAYNAANEAAAAAASQEPFLITSSIGPSLSTRSDRYTVHTAPCGWGPTVSSDKDHHGVALACCQAAQILHSKGLAHRDLRWGNILQIGPSKYMVIDLESAAAISPLVKLPQSFANILRTCTQSALDDGCYTTRSDMYSIGVLLEEACARPSQAGAAFICQLKQKALSAAQALHSLQTVWTAP
;
A
#
# COMPACT_ATOMS: atom_id res chain seq x y z
N MET A 1 -24.83 -0.34 3.03
CA MET A 1 -23.45 -0.07 3.46
C MET A 1 -23.40 1.28 4.18
N ILE A 2 -22.99 1.31 5.45
CA ILE A 2 -22.72 2.57 6.17
C ILE A 2 -21.21 2.78 6.19
N VAL A 3 -20.76 3.93 5.68
CA VAL A 3 -19.35 4.33 5.65
C VAL A 3 -19.13 5.43 6.69
N VAL A 4 -18.22 5.22 7.62
CA VAL A 4 -17.80 6.24 8.60
C VAL A 4 -16.28 6.34 8.55
N ASP A 5 -15.76 7.56 8.38
CA ASP A 5 -14.30 7.82 8.26
C ASP A 5 -13.61 6.98 7.17
N ASN A 6 -14.32 6.78 6.04
CA ASN A 6 -13.92 5.92 4.91
C ASN A 6 -13.80 4.42 5.24
N CYS A 7 -14.29 3.96 6.40
CA CYS A 7 -14.45 2.55 6.72
C CYS A 7 -15.86 2.06 6.44
N THR A 8 -15.99 0.90 5.80
CA THR A 8 -17.27 0.20 5.70
C THR A 8 -17.58 -0.49 7.02
N MET A 9 -18.49 0.06 7.82
CA MET A 9 -18.75 -0.42 9.19
C MET A 9 -19.98 -1.32 9.31
N LEU A 10 -20.84 -1.32 8.28
CA LEU A 10 -22.05 -2.14 8.21
C LEU A 10 -22.19 -2.79 6.83
N LEU A 11 -22.22 -4.12 6.83
CA LEU A 11 -22.48 -4.97 5.66
C LEU A 11 -23.89 -5.55 5.73
N GLY A 12 -24.44 -5.94 4.59
CA GLY A 12 -25.72 -6.64 4.61
C GLY A 12 -26.07 -7.23 3.27
N GLU A 13 -26.87 -8.28 3.32
CA GLU A 13 -27.40 -8.97 2.15
C GLU A 13 -28.92 -9.08 2.26
N ASP A 14 -29.56 -9.00 1.09
CA ASP A 14 -31.00 -9.14 0.95
C ASP A 14 -31.31 -10.20 -0.12
N LYS A 15 -32.31 -11.04 0.15
CA LYS A 15 -32.77 -12.13 -0.70
C LYS A 15 -34.28 -12.12 -0.83
N CYS A 16 -34.78 -12.77 -1.88
CA CYS A 16 -36.22 -12.78 -2.11
C CYS A 16 -37.01 -13.59 -1.07
N GLN A 17 -36.47 -14.72 -0.58
CA GLN A 17 -37.26 -15.67 0.23
C GLN A 17 -36.51 -16.33 1.38
N ASP A 18 -35.22 -16.63 1.23
CA ASP A 18 -34.46 -17.38 2.23
C ASP A 18 -33.38 -16.53 2.90
N ILE A 19 -33.55 -16.31 4.20
CA ILE A 19 -32.58 -15.58 5.02
C ILE A 19 -31.28 -16.38 5.22
N GLN A 20 -31.33 -17.72 5.13
CA GLN A 20 -30.13 -18.55 5.18
C GLN A 20 -29.28 -18.36 3.92
N GLN A 21 -29.91 -18.16 2.77
CA GLN A 21 -29.20 -17.77 1.55
C GLN A 21 -28.53 -16.40 1.70
N ALA A 22 -29.16 -15.45 2.40
CA ALA A 22 -28.54 -14.15 2.69
C ALA A 22 -27.30 -14.31 3.59
N PHE A 23 -27.36 -15.18 4.60
CA PHE A 23 -26.19 -15.50 5.44
C PHE A 23 -25.09 -16.22 4.67
N ALA A 24 -25.43 -17.19 3.82
CA ALA A 24 -24.45 -17.89 2.98
C ALA A 24 -23.76 -16.93 2.00
N ASP A 25 -24.51 -15.99 1.42
CA ASP A 25 -23.95 -14.92 0.59
C ASP A 25 -23.01 -14.02 1.40
N LEU A 26 -23.40 -13.60 2.61
CA LEU A 26 -22.53 -12.82 3.49
C LEU A 26 -21.24 -13.56 3.83
N ASP A 27 -21.32 -14.86 4.12
CA ASP A 27 -20.15 -15.68 4.45
C ASP A 27 -19.26 -15.87 3.21
N SER A 28 -19.84 -15.99 2.01
CA SER A 28 -19.10 -16.10 0.74
C SER A 28 -18.45 -14.78 0.29
N LYS A 29 -19.09 -13.64 0.59
CA LYS A 29 -18.63 -12.29 0.27
C LYS A 29 -17.82 -11.69 1.42
N ARG A 30 -17.56 -12.46 2.47
CA ARG A 30 -16.83 -11.96 3.63
C ARG A 30 -15.47 -11.49 3.17
N VAL A 31 -15.22 -10.23 3.40
CA VAL A 31 -13.90 -9.64 3.29
C VAL A 31 -13.18 -9.99 4.58
N SER A 32 -12.07 -10.72 4.49
CA SER A 32 -11.12 -10.79 5.61
C SER A 32 -10.89 -9.36 6.09
N LEU A 33 -11.15 -9.07 7.37
CA LEU A 33 -11.03 -7.71 7.88
C LEU A 33 -9.57 -7.30 7.80
N CYS A 34 -9.19 -6.69 6.67
CA CYS A 34 -7.83 -6.30 6.41
C CYS A 34 -7.37 -5.40 7.56
N ARG A 35 -6.30 -5.81 8.25
CA ARG A 35 -5.77 -5.06 9.39
C ARG A 35 -5.44 -3.62 9.01
N LEU A 36 -5.09 -3.37 7.76
CA LEU A 36 -4.82 -2.03 7.26
C LEU A 36 -6.05 -1.12 7.32
N HIS A 37 -7.23 -1.68 7.06
CA HIS A 37 -8.49 -0.96 6.96
C HIS A 37 -9.36 -1.05 8.22
N TYR A 38 -9.23 -2.08 9.05
CA TYR A 38 -10.06 -2.28 10.25
C TYR A 38 -9.26 -2.38 11.56
N GLN A 39 -7.93 -2.27 11.52
CA GLN A 39 -7.06 -2.02 12.67
C GLN A 39 -7.36 -2.81 13.95
N GLY A 40 -7.52 -4.14 13.81
CA GLY A 40 -7.71 -5.02 14.97
C GLY A 40 -9.12 -5.00 15.55
N LEU A 41 -10.10 -4.40 14.87
CA LEU A 41 -11.52 -4.63 15.19
C LEU A 41 -11.79 -6.15 15.21
N PRO A 42 -12.46 -6.67 16.25
CA PRO A 42 -12.72 -8.10 16.38
C PRO A 42 -13.79 -8.60 15.40
N PHE A 43 -14.65 -7.69 14.92
CA PHE A 43 -15.72 -7.99 13.97
C PHE A 43 -16.26 -6.72 13.29
N LEU A 44 -17.06 -6.92 12.23
CA LEU A 44 -18.01 -5.95 11.70
C LEU A 44 -19.44 -6.33 12.05
N LEU A 45 -20.30 -5.32 12.15
CA LEU A 45 -21.74 -5.54 12.26
C LEU A 45 -22.32 -5.82 10.88
N GLY A 46 -23.28 -6.73 10.80
CA GLY A 46 -23.99 -7.05 9.57
C GLY A 46 -25.48 -7.28 9.77
N TYR A 47 -26.22 -7.38 8.67
CA TYR A 47 -27.60 -7.86 8.68
C TYR A 47 -27.90 -8.78 7.51
N ALA A 48 -28.81 -9.72 7.73
CA ALA A 48 -29.42 -10.54 6.67
C ALA A 48 -30.90 -10.22 6.58
N ALA A 49 -31.41 -10.01 5.37
CA ALA A 49 -32.82 -9.83 5.10
C ALA A 49 -33.30 -10.82 4.05
N ALA A 50 -34.56 -11.26 4.18
CA ALA A 50 -35.23 -11.98 3.12
C ALA A 50 -36.74 -11.73 3.12
N GLY A 51 -37.23 -11.03 2.09
CA GLY A 51 -38.62 -10.58 2.03
C GLY A 51 -38.98 -9.72 3.25
N THR A 52 -39.84 -10.22 4.14
CA THR A 52 -40.23 -9.53 5.38
C THR A 52 -39.44 -9.99 6.59
N ARG A 53 -38.45 -10.88 6.43
CA ARG A 53 -37.61 -11.38 7.51
C ARG A 53 -36.32 -10.59 7.60
N TRP A 54 -35.85 -10.35 8.82
CA TRP A 54 -34.68 -9.52 9.06
C TRP A 54 -33.93 -10.01 10.31
N GLN A 55 -32.59 -10.05 10.31
CA GLN A 55 -31.79 -10.44 11.48
C GLN A 55 -30.40 -9.77 11.50
N TRP A 56 -29.90 -9.40 12.69
CA TRP A 56 -28.53 -8.90 12.89
C TRP A 56 -27.54 -10.06 12.80
N CYS A 57 -26.29 -9.76 12.46
CA CYS A 57 -25.18 -10.68 12.61
C CYS A 57 -23.86 -9.97 12.91
N ILE A 58 -22.88 -10.75 13.35
CA ILE A 58 -21.48 -10.37 13.44
C ILE A 58 -20.70 -11.06 12.32
N LEU A 59 -19.82 -10.31 11.68
CA LEU A 59 -18.81 -10.82 10.75
C LEU A 59 -17.46 -10.80 11.47
N PRO A 60 -16.96 -11.95 11.96
CA PRO A 60 -15.70 -12.01 12.68
C PRO A 60 -14.51 -11.53 11.85
N ALA A 61 -13.49 -10.98 12.51
CA ALA A 61 -12.25 -10.59 11.86
C ALA A 61 -11.44 -11.78 11.33
N ASN A 62 -11.56 -12.92 12.01
CA ASN A 62 -10.91 -14.15 11.62
C ASN A 62 -11.66 -14.76 10.44
N ALA A 63 -11.00 -14.80 9.28
CA ALA A 63 -11.58 -15.40 8.07
C ALA A 63 -11.83 -16.91 8.18
N ASN A 64 -11.50 -17.59 9.29
CA ASN A 64 -11.88 -18.98 9.55
C ASN A 64 -13.18 -19.14 10.35
N GLU A 65 -13.73 -18.04 10.89
CA GLU A 65 -14.96 -18.03 11.66
C GLU A 65 -16.13 -17.58 10.76
N SER A 66 -17.25 -18.30 10.82
CA SER A 66 -18.44 -17.99 10.02
C SER A 66 -19.22 -16.82 10.59
N VAL A 67 -20.00 -16.16 9.72
CA VAL A 67 -20.97 -15.13 10.13
C VAL A 67 -21.90 -15.67 11.22
N GLU A 68 -22.00 -14.94 12.32
CA GLU A 68 -22.78 -15.36 13.50
C GLU A 68 -24.09 -14.56 13.59
N PRO A 69 -25.27 -15.18 13.48
CA PRO A 69 -26.55 -14.51 13.69
C PRO A 69 -26.73 -14.03 15.13
N ILE A 70 -27.31 -12.84 15.31
CA ILE A 70 -27.51 -12.21 16.62
C ILE A 70 -28.98 -11.86 16.81
N GLY A 71 -29.52 -12.29 17.95
CA GLY A 71 -30.91 -12.04 18.30
C GLY A 71 -31.89 -12.82 17.41
N PRO A 72 -33.19 -12.57 17.55
CA PRO A 72 -34.23 -13.28 16.81
C PRO A 72 -34.34 -12.80 15.36
N VAL A 73 -34.89 -13.67 14.49
CA VAL A 73 -35.38 -13.25 13.17
C VAL A 73 -36.67 -12.45 13.37
N LEU A 74 -36.64 -11.19 12.96
CA LEU A 74 -37.77 -10.28 13.00
C LEU A 74 -38.65 -10.46 11.76
N ASN A 75 -39.98 -10.40 11.93
CA ASN A 75 -40.94 -10.37 10.84
C ASN A 75 -41.56 -8.98 10.72
N LEU A 76 -41.16 -8.23 9.69
CA LEU A 76 -41.56 -6.85 9.44
C LEU A 76 -43.06 -6.67 9.11
N CYS A 77 -43.82 -7.75 8.95
CA CYS A 77 -45.29 -7.69 8.94
C CYS A 77 -45.90 -7.47 10.33
N ARG A 78 -45.13 -7.66 11.41
CA ARG A 78 -45.57 -7.48 12.80
C ARG A 78 -45.10 -6.12 13.31
N LEU A 79 -46.01 -5.39 13.93
CA LEU A 79 -45.72 -4.07 14.47
C LEU A 79 -44.65 -4.13 15.57
N ASP A 80 -44.74 -5.11 16.47
CA ASP A 80 -43.78 -5.29 17.56
C ASP A 80 -42.35 -5.50 17.03
N ASP A 81 -42.18 -6.40 16.06
CA ASP A 81 -40.91 -6.70 15.42
C ASP A 81 -40.36 -5.48 14.65
N SER A 82 -41.25 -4.70 14.04
CA SER A 82 -40.88 -3.45 13.35
C SER A 82 -40.39 -2.38 14.33
N CYS A 83 -41.06 -2.23 15.47
CA CYS A 83 -40.61 -1.35 16.55
C CYS A 83 -39.27 -1.83 17.14
N GLN A 84 -39.10 -3.15 17.31
CA GLN A 84 -37.84 -3.74 17.78
C GLN A 84 -36.69 -3.49 16.79
N LEU A 85 -36.93 -3.61 15.48
CA LEU A 85 -35.94 -3.28 14.47
C LEU A 85 -35.51 -1.81 14.60
N LEU A 86 -36.45 -0.87 14.68
CA LEU A 86 -36.15 0.56 14.85
C LEU A 86 -35.30 0.84 16.08
N LEU A 87 -35.62 0.24 17.23
CA LEU A 87 -34.81 0.36 18.44
C LEU A 87 -33.40 -0.22 18.24
N SER A 88 -33.31 -1.39 17.61
CA SER A 88 -32.01 -2.02 17.36
C SER A 88 -31.14 -1.22 16.38
N LEU A 89 -31.73 -0.51 15.41
CA LEU A 89 -31.01 0.38 14.50
C LEU A 89 -30.36 1.56 15.24
N VAL A 90 -31.04 2.12 16.25
CA VAL A 90 -30.45 3.18 17.10
C VAL A 90 -29.26 2.64 17.89
N GLN A 91 -29.37 1.41 18.41
CA GLN A 91 -28.30 0.76 19.16
C GLN A 91 -27.12 0.39 18.26
N ALA A 92 -27.41 -0.12 17.06
CA ALA A 92 -26.42 -0.38 16.01
C ALA A 92 -25.66 0.90 15.66
N TYR A 93 -26.36 2.02 15.44
CA TYR A 93 -25.73 3.30 15.16
C TYR A 93 -24.75 3.73 16.27
N ARG A 94 -25.15 3.62 17.55
CA ARG A 94 -24.28 3.93 18.69
C ARG A 94 -23.05 3.00 18.74
N LEU A 95 -23.24 1.71 18.50
CA LEU A 95 -22.15 0.75 18.43
C LEU A 95 -21.16 1.12 17.32
N LEU A 96 -21.66 1.45 16.12
CA LEU A 96 -20.82 1.85 14.99
C LEU A 96 -20.00 3.10 15.32
N GLN A 97 -20.56 4.09 16.04
CA GLN A 97 -19.81 5.25 16.49
C GLN A 97 -18.65 4.88 17.43
N VAL A 98 -18.89 3.98 18.38
CA VAL A 98 -17.84 3.50 19.31
C VAL A 98 -16.78 2.69 18.57
N MET A 99 -17.18 1.81 17.65
CA MET A 99 -16.24 1.05 16.83
C MET A 99 -15.35 1.98 16.00
N VAL A 100 -15.90 3.02 15.39
CA VAL A 100 -15.12 4.01 14.63
C VAL A 100 -14.15 4.77 15.54
N GLN A 101 -14.57 5.16 16.74
CA GLN A 101 -13.69 5.82 17.70
C GLN A 101 -12.53 4.93 18.16
N SER A 102 -12.72 3.61 18.16
CA SER A 102 -11.67 2.64 18.49
C SER A 102 -10.65 2.43 17.37
N LEU A 103 -10.97 2.84 16.14
CA LEU A 103 -10.02 2.84 15.04
C LEU A 103 -8.98 3.94 15.27
N ALA A 104 -7.71 3.62 15.06
CA ALA A 104 -6.67 4.64 15.04
C ALA A 104 -6.96 5.65 13.92
N ARG A 105 -6.80 6.93 14.22
CA ARG A 105 -6.93 7.99 13.21
C ARG A 105 -5.79 7.82 12.20
N VAL A 106 -6.12 7.34 11.00
CA VAL A 106 -5.19 7.27 9.87
C VAL A 106 -5.51 8.45 8.97
N PRO A 107 -4.61 9.45 8.86
CA PRO A 107 -4.75 10.48 7.86
C PRO A 107 -4.88 9.83 6.48
N HIS A 108 -5.90 10.24 5.71
CA HIS A 108 -6.11 9.79 4.33
C HIS A 108 -6.40 8.29 4.16
N ARG A 109 -7.17 7.70 5.09
CA ARG A 109 -7.70 6.33 4.90
C ARG A 109 -8.44 6.20 3.57
N MET A 110 -7.95 5.33 2.70
CA MET A 110 -8.57 5.03 1.40
C MET A 110 -9.70 4.01 1.58
N ARG A 111 -10.80 4.19 0.85
CA ARG A 111 -11.90 3.22 0.83
C ARG A 111 -11.48 1.98 0.05
N LEU A 112 -11.89 0.81 0.53
CA LEU A 112 -11.77 -0.42 -0.24
C LEU A 112 -12.60 -0.32 -1.52
N TYR A 113 -12.06 -0.86 -2.60
CA TYR A 113 -12.61 -0.89 -3.96
C TYR A 113 -12.79 0.47 -4.65
N GLU A 114 -12.44 1.57 -3.98
CA GLU A 114 -12.44 2.89 -4.61
C GLU A 114 -11.25 2.99 -5.57
N THR A 115 -11.55 3.37 -6.80
CA THR A 115 -10.55 3.61 -7.84
C THR A 115 -10.14 5.08 -7.80
N ILE A 116 -8.86 5.32 -7.55
CA ILE A 116 -8.24 6.64 -7.61
C ILE A 116 -7.61 6.81 -8.99
N SER A 117 -8.16 7.71 -9.80
CA SER A 117 -7.57 8.11 -11.08
C SER A 117 -6.58 9.25 -10.89
N ARG A 118 -5.37 9.13 -11.45
CA ARG A 118 -4.28 10.12 -11.38
C ARG A 118 -3.82 10.55 -12.77
N GLY A 119 -4.25 11.74 -13.20
CA GLY A 119 -3.87 12.28 -14.51
C GLY A 119 -4.38 11.41 -15.67
N THR A 120 -3.64 11.39 -16.78
CA THR A 120 -3.96 10.64 -18.00
C THR A 120 -3.84 9.13 -17.77
N GLY A 121 -4.95 8.43 -17.56
CA GLY A 121 -5.04 6.97 -17.67
C GLY A 121 -4.45 6.12 -16.53
N ARG A 122 -3.86 6.72 -15.49
CA ARG A 122 -3.34 5.96 -14.33
C ARG A 122 -4.41 5.77 -13.28
N GLN A 123 -4.58 4.54 -12.82
CA GLN A 123 -5.58 4.18 -11.83
C GLN A 123 -4.96 3.31 -10.75
N VAL A 124 -5.35 3.56 -9.50
CA VAL A 124 -4.97 2.75 -8.34
C VAL A 124 -6.25 2.38 -7.61
N GLN A 125 -6.48 1.10 -7.40
CA GLN A 125 -7.62 0.58 -6.66
C GLN A 125 -7.12 -0.23 -5.48
N MET A 126 -7.57 0.14 -4.27
CA MET A 126 -7.30 -0.63 -3.06
C MET A 126 -8.24 -1.82 -2.99
N LEU A 127 -7.70 -3.04 -2.97
CA LEU A 127 -8.46 -4.27 -2.71
C LEU A 127 -8.20 -4.71 -1.26
N GLU A 128 -8.69 -5.88 -0.86
CA GLU A 128 -8.62 -6.28 0.55
C GLU A 128 -7.18 -6.54 1.00
N GLU A 129 -6.42 -7.28 0.20
CA GLU A 129 -5.03 -7.65 0.52
C GLU A 129 -4.01 -7.17 -0.52
N THR A 130 -4.49 -6.61 -1.63
CA THR A 130 -3.64 -6.17 -2.74
C THR A 130 -4.02 -4.76 -3.21
N VAL A 131 -3.09 -4.11 -3.91
CA VAL A 131 -3.37 -2.88 -4.65
C VAL A 131 -3.33 -3.20 -6.14
N PHE A 132 -4.42 -2.93 -6.83
CA PHE A 132 -4.50 -3.05 -8.27
C PHE A 132 -4.13 -1.72 -8.93
N LYS A 133 -3.11 -1.73 -9.79
CA LYS A 133 -2.69 -0.56 -10.57
C LYS A 133 -2.93 -0.80 -12.05
N THR A 134 -3.38 0.24 -12.74
CA THR A 134 -3.53 0.26 -14.20
C THR A 134 -2.91 1.52 -14.78
N ILE A 135 -2.30 1.39 -15.96
CA ILE A 135 -1.85 2.51 -16.79
C ILE A 135 -2.39 2.27 -18.20
N ASP A 136 -3.33 3.11 -18.62
CA ASP A 136 -3.80 3.18 -20.01
C ASP A 136 -2.80 3.97 -20.86
N SER A 137 -2.71 3.66 -22.16
CA SER A 137 -1.73 4.24 -23.09
C SER A 137 -0.29 4.08 -22.58
N PHE A 138 0.06 2.86 -22.18
CA PHE A 138 1.35 2.56 -21.55
C PHE A 138 2.54 2.97 -22.42
N SER A 139 2.43 2.93 -23.74
CA SER A 139 3.50 3.37 -24.64
C SER A 139 3.82 4.86 -24.49
N GLU A 140 2.80 5.71 -24.30
CA GLU A 140 2.98 7.14 -24.00
C GLU A 140 3.63 7.32 -22.63
N TYR A 141 3.11 6.63 -21.61
CA TYR A 141 3.68 6.64 -20.27
C TYR A 141 5.15 6.19 -20.26
N ALA A 142 5.50 5.12 -20.96
CA ALA A 142 6.85 4.59 -21.03
C ALA A 142 7.81 5.59 -21.67
N ASN A 143 7.36 6.30 -22.71
CA ASN A 143 8.12 7.38 -23.33
C ASN A 143 8.30 8.56 -22.39
N GLU A 144 7.24 9.02 -21.73
CA GLU A 144 7.32 10.12 -20.75
C GLU A 144 8.25 9.77 -19.58
N GLN A 145 8.12 8.55 -19.06
CA GLN A 145 8.90 8.07 -17.92
C GLN A 145 10.28 7.53 -18.32
N GLN A 146 10.63 7.55 -19.61
CA GLN A 146 11.87 6.99 -20.14
C GLN A 146 12.13 5.57 -19.59
N THR A 147 11.09 4.73 -19.55
CA THR A 147 11.12 3.34 -19.06
C THR A 147 10.66 2.36 -20.14
N SER A 148 10.67 1.08 -19.83
CA SER A 148 10.12 0.02 -20.67
C SER A 148 9.38 -1.00 -19.81
N PHE A 149 8.43 -1.71 -20.42
CA PHE A 149 7.77 -2.84 -19.74
C PHE A 149 8.77 -3.89 -19.26
N ASP A 150 9.82 -4.17 -20.04
CA ASP A 150 10.88 -5.11 -19.66
C ASP A 150 11.60 -4.68 -18.37
N SER A 151 11.93 -3.39 -18.25
CA SER A 151 12.56 -2.87 -17.04
C SER A 151 11.65 -2.99 -15.81
N ILE A 152 10.36 -2.67 -15.97
CA ILE A 152 9.36 -2.78 -14.90
C ILE A 152 9.16 -4.25 -14.50
N ALA A 153 9.02 -5.16 -15.48
CA ALA A 153 8.89 -6.59 -15.24
C ALA A 153 10.13 -7.15 -14.53
N LYS A 154 11.33 -6.75 -14.94
CA LYS A 154 12.59 -7.13 -14.30
C LYS A 154 12.67 -6.62 -12.86
N ALA A 155 12.18 -5.41 -12.58
CA ALA A 155 12.13 -4.86 -11.23
C ALA A 155 11.20 -5.66 -10.30
N TYR A 156 9.98 -5.96 -10.74
CA TYR A 156 9.04 -6.80 -9.98
C TYR A 156 9.56 -8.23 -9.76
N ASN A 157 10.19 -8.84 -10.78
CA ASN A 157 10.81 -10.16 -10.63
C ASN A 157 11.93 -10.14 -9.59
N ALA A 158 12.78 -9.11 -9.58
CA ALA A 158 13.83 -8.96 -8.59
C ALA A 158 13.28 -8.80 -7.16
N ALA A 159 12.19 -8.05 -6.99
CA ALA A 159 11.50 -7.91 -5.72
C ALA A 159 10.92 -9.24 -5.22
N ASN A 160 10.25 -9.98 -6.11
CA ASN A 160 9.66 -11.29 -5.79
C ASN A 160 10.74 -12.32 -5.42
N GLU A 161 11.85 -12.37 -6.17
CA GLU A 161 13.01 -13.22 -5.85
C GLU A 161 13.60 -12.91 -4.47
N ALA A 162 13.79 -11.61 -4.18
CA ALA A 162 14.33 -11.17 -2.89
C ALA A 162 13.39 -11.53 -1.73
N ALA A 163 12.08 -11.33 -1.90
CA ALA A 163 11.08 -11.69 -0.89
C ALA A 163 11.04 -13.21 -0.65
N ALA A 164 11.12 -14.02 -1.71
CA ALA A 164 11.18 -15.49 -1.60
C ALA A 164 12.43 -15.97 -0.87
N ALA A 165 13.58 -15.30 -1.09
CA ALA A 165 14.84 -15.63 -0.43
C ALA A 165 14.87 -15.26 1.07
N ALA A 166 14.06 -14.29 1.49
CA ALA A 166 14.08 -13.74 2.85
C ALA A 166 13.32 -14.57 3.90
N ALA A 167 12.87 -15.79 3.56
CA ALA A 167 12.35 -16.81 4.49
C ALA A 167 11.36 -16.29 5.56
N SER A 168 10.33 -15.55 5.13
CA SER A 168 9.28 -14.95 5.99
C SER A 168 9.63 -13.63 6.68
N GLN A 169 10.74 -12.98 6.30
CA GLN A 169 10.92 -11.56 6.62
C GLN A 169 10.00 -10.69 5.76
N GLU A 170 9.51 -9.60 6.36
CA GLU A 170 8.74 -8.58 5.65
C GLU A 170 9.57 -7.95 4.52
N PRO A 171 8.99 -7.73 3.34
CA PRO A 171 9.74 -7.23 2.19
C PRO A 171 10.08 -5.74 2.31
N PHE A 172 11.28 -5.38 1.85
CA PHE A 172 11.74 -3.99 1.78
C PHE A 172 11.35 -3.29 0.46
N LEU A 173 10.91 -4.07 -0.52
CA LEU A 173 10.48 -3.63 -1.84
C LEU A 173 9.15 -4.32 -2.19
N ILE A 174 8.22 -3.56 -2.75
CA ILE A 174 6.89 -4.07 -3.13
C ILE A 174 7.00 -5.26 -4.09
N THR A 175 6.19 -6.30 -3.84
CA THR A 175 6.10 -7.49 -4.69
C THR A 175 4.84 -7.46 -5.55
N SER A 176 4.84 -8.21 -6.64
CA SER A 176 3.63 -8.45 -7.43
C SER A 176 3.01 -9.80 -7.07
N SER A 177 1.71 -9.80 -6.75
CA SER A 177 0.94 -11.03 -6.58
C SER A 177 0.38 -11.54 -7.91
N ILE A 178 0.06 -10.61 -8.83
CA ILE A 178 -0.39 -10.91 -10.20
C ILE A 178 0.24 -9.88 -11.15
N GLY A 179 0.87 -10.35 -12.23
CA GLY A 179 1.58 -9.49 -13.17
C GLY A 179 2.99 -9.10 -12.69
N PRO A 180 3.61 -8.05 -13.26
CA PRO A 180 3.03 -7.07 -14.18
C PRO A 180 2.64 -7.67 -15.54
N SER A 181 1.67 -7.07 -16.22
CA SER A 181 1.21 -7.51 -17.54
C SER A 181 0.90 -6.32 -18.43
N LEU A 182 1.21 -6.45 -19.72
CA LEU A 182 0.95 -5.45 -20.74
C LEU A 182 0.13 -6.08 -21.87
N SER A 183 -1.05 -5.54 -22.13
CA SER A 183 -1.82 -5.88 -23.33
C SER A 183 -1.34 -5.02 -24.49
N THR A 184 -0.71 -5.64 -25.50
CA THR A 184 -0.28 -4.94 -26.71
C THR A 184 -1.44 -4.43 -27.55
N ARG A 185 -2.60 -5.12 -27.50
CA ARG A 185 -3.80 -4.72 -28.27
C ARG A 185 -4.46 -3.47 -27.71
N SER A 186 -4.55 -3.33 -26.39
CA SER A 186 -5.19 -2.18 -25.75
C SER A 186 -4.18 -1.18 -25.16
N ASP A 187 -2.88 -1.40 -25.38
CA ASP A 187 -1.77 -0.63 -24.79
C ASP A 187 -1.96 -0.36 -23.28
N ARG A 188 -2.37 -1.41 -22.56
CA ARG A 188 -2.78 -1.29 -21.15
C ARG A 188 -1.90 -2.14 -20.26
N TYR A 189 -1.26 -1.47 -19.30
CA TYR A 189 -0.48 -2.10 -18.24
C TYR A 189 -1.33 -2.34 -17.00
N THR A 190 -1.11 -3.47 -16.34
CA THR A 190 -1.79 -3.84 -15.09
C THR A 190 -0.87 -4.61 -14.15
N VAL A 191 -1.02 -4.41 -12.84
CA VAL A 191 -0.33 -5.19 -11.81
C VAL A 191 -1.15 -5.23 -10.52
N HIS A 192 -1.14 -6.36 -9.82
CA HIS A 192 -1.57 -6.47 -8.42
C HIS A 192 -0.35 -6.55 -7.54
N THR A 193 -0.31 -5.71 -6.51
CA THR A 193 0.85 -5.58 -5.61
C THR A 193 0.49 -5.89 -4.17
N ALA A 194 1.46 -6.44 -3.45
CA ALA A 194 1.37 -6.80 -2.03
C ALA A 194 2.77 -6.73 -1.39
N PRO A 195 2.90 -6.77 -0.06
CA PRO A 195 1.83 -6.52 0.92
C PRO A 195 1.34 -5.07 0.83
N CYS A 196 0.17 -4.80 1.39
CA CYS A 196 -0.32 -3.43 1.53
C CYS A 196 0.24 -2.80 2.83
N GLY A 197 0.32 -1.47 2.90
CA GLY A 197 0.87 -0.75 4.06
C GLY A 197 0.20 0.60 4.29
N TRP A 198 0.66 1.32 5.32
CA TRP A 198 0.16 2.65 5.69
C TRP A 198 1.12 3.76 5.28
N GLY A 199 0.60 4.99 5.21
CA GLY A 199 1.45 6.17 5.18
C GLY A 199 2.41 6.16 6.37
N PRO A 200 3.72 6.33 6.15
CA PRO A 200 4.71 6.15 7.20
C PRO A 200 4.63 7.28 8.24
N THR A 201 4.80 6.92 9.50
CA THR A 201 5.08 7.88 10.57
C THR A 201 6.50 7.64 11.08
N VAL A 202 7.31 8.70 11.13
CA VAL A 202 8.65 8.67 11.71
C VAL A 202 8.64 9.54 12.96
N SER A 203 8.80 8.89 14.10
CA SER A 203 8.71 9.53 15.42
C SER A 203 9.97 9.36 16.26
N SER A 204 10.88 8.49 15.81
CA SER A 204 12.08 8.10 16.53
C SER A 204 13.26 7.89 15.58
N ASP A 205 14.48 7.89 16.13
CA ASP A 205 15.68 7.56 15.34
C ASP A 205 15.64 6.11 14.82
N LYS A 206 14.96 5.21 15.56
CA LYS A 206 14.71 3.83 15.13
C LYS A 206 13.81 3.76 13.89
N ASP A 207 12.76 4.56 13.84
CA ASP A 207 11.90 4.67 12.65
C ASP A 207 12.69 5.21 11.46
N HIS A 208 13.50 6.23 11.70
CA HIS A 208 14.34 6.85 10.68
C HIS A 208 15.38 5.87 10.12
N HIS A 209 16.01 5.08 10.99
CA HIS A 209 16.88 3.96 10.61
C HIS A 209 16.13 2.89 9.81
N GLY A 210 14.91 2.53 10.21
CA GLY A 210 14.07 1.57 9.51
C GLY A 210 13.73 2.01 8.08
N VAL A 211 13.44 3.30 7.87
CA VAL A 211 13.24 3.87 6.52
C VAL A 211 14.54 3.79 5.70
N ALA A 212 15.67 4.15 6.31
CA ALA A 212 16.98 4.08 5.63
C ALA A 212 17.32 2.66 5.20
N LEU A 213 17.08 1.67 6.07
CA LEU A 213 17.29 0.26 5.81
C LEU A 213 16.44 -0.23 4.63
N ALA A 214 15.13 0.08 4.64
CA ALA A 214 14.23 -0.30 3.56
C ALA A 214 14.66 0.29 2.20
N CYS A 215 14.97 1.58 2.17
CA CYS A 215 15.44 2.27 0.97
C CYS A 215 16.75 1.68 0.43
N CYS A 216 17.73 1.43 1.31
CA CYS A 216 19.03 0.90 0.89
C CYS A 216 18.95 -0.57 0.44
N GLN A 217 18.08 -1.40 1.05
CA GLN A 217 17.85 -2.77 0.59
C GLN A 217 17.12 -2.81 -0.74
N ALA A 218 16.06 -2.00 -0.91
CA ALA A 218 15.37 -1.84 -2.18
C ALA A 218 16.33 -1.42 -3.31
N ALA A 219 17.18 -0.43 -3.04
CA ALA A 219 18.20 0.01 -3.98
C ALA A 219 19.21 -1.11 -4.29
N GLN A 220 19.70 -1.85 -3.29
CA GLN A 220 20.62 -2.96 -3.53
C GLN A 220 20.01 -4.04 -4.43
N ILE A 221 18.75 -4.42 -4.18
CA ILE A 221 18.01 -5.41 -4.98
C ILE A 221 17.98 -4.96 -6.44
N LEU A 222 17.53 -3.74 -6.72
CA LEU A 222 17.41 -3.22 -8.08
C LEU A 222 18.79 -3.03 -8.76
N HIS A 223 19.75 -2.44 -8.04
CA HIS A 223 21.09 -2.14 -8.56
C HIS A 223 21.82 -3.42 -8.94
N SER A 224 21.65 -4.51 -8.18
CA SER A 224 22.23 -5.83 -8.49
C SER A 224 21.73 -6.40 -9.82
N LYS A 225 20.56 -5.96 -10.30
CA LYS A 225 19.97 -6.34 -11.59
C LYS A 225 20.23 -5.30 -12.69
N GLY A 226 21.05 -4.30 -12.41
CA GLY A 226 21.35 -3.20 -13.34
C GLY A 226 20.18 -2.24 -13.54
N LEU A 227 19.27 -2.13 -12.57
CA LEU A 227 18.12 -1.24 -12.58
C LEU A 227 18.29 -0.12 -11.56
N ALA A 228 17.72 1.06 -11.84
CA ALA A 228 17.53 2.13 -10.88
C ALA A 228 16.03 2.34 -10.63
N HIS A 229 15.65 2.76 -9.42
CA HIS A 229 14.26 3.01 -9.04
C HIS A 229 13.71 4.30 -9.66
N ARG A 230 14.52 5.38 -9.63
CA ARG A 230 14.24 6.71 -10.21
C ARG A 230 13.12 7.56 -9.59
N ASP A 231 12.23 6.98 -8.79
CA ASP A 231 11.22 7.76 -8.01
C ASP A 231 11.29 7.47 -6.50
N LEU A 232 12.48 7.48 -5.92
CA LEU A 232 12.65 7.34 -4.46
C LEU A 232 12.30 8.67 -3.78
N ARG A 233 11.15 8.70 -3.10
CA ARG A 233 10.61 9.86 -2.37
C ARG A 233 9.71 9.43 -1.22
N TRP A 234 9.42 10.35 -0.30
CA TRP A 234 8.57 10.07 0.87
C TRP A 234 7.19 9.47 0.52
N GLY A 235 6.55 9.98 -0.55
CA GLY A 235 5.26 9.47 -1.00
C GLY A 235 5.26 8.04 -1.56
N ASN A 236 6.44 7.44 -1.74
CA ASN A 236 6.62 6.08 -2.24
C ASN A 236 7.23 5.16 -1.15
N ILE A 237 7.10 5.55 0.13
CA ILE A 237 7.43 4.71 1.28
C ILE A 237 6.13 4.33 1.98
N LEU A 238 5.99 3.06 2.35
CA LEU A 238 4.92 2.57 3.21
C LEU A 238 5.50 1.99 4.49
N GLN A 239 4.76 2.15 5.59
CA GLN A 239 4.98 1.42 6.82
C GLN A 239 4.16 0.12 6.80
N ILE A 240 4.80 -1.01 7.09
CA ILE A 240 4.17 -2.34 7.08
C ILE A 240 4.22 -3.01 8.47
N GLY A 241 4.88 -2.38 9.44
CA GLY A 241 4.89 -2.79 10.83
C GLY A 241 5.63 -1.79 11.74
N PRO A 242 5.77 -2.08 13.04
CA PRO A 242 6.52 -1.24 13.96
C PRO A 242 7.97 -1.06 13.49
N SER A 243 8.34 0.17 13.14
CA SER A 243 9.63 0.55 12.53
C SER A 243 10.05 -0.31 11.31
N LYS A 244 9.07 -0.90 10.60
CA LYS A 244 9.29 -1.67 9.37
C LYS A 244 8.66 -0.95 8.18
N TYR A 245 9.45 -0.76 7.14
CA TYR A 245 9.09 0.06 5.99
C TYR A 245 9.40 -0.67 4.69
N MET A 246 8.75 -0.23 3.62
CA MET A 246 8.87 -0.79 2.28
C MET A 246 8.82 0.31 1.24
N VAL A 247 9.60 0.17 0.17
CA VAL A 247 9.57 1.03 -1.01
C VAL A 247 8.53 0.50 -2.01
N ILE A 248 7.72 1.41 -2.57
CA ILE A 248 6.70 1.12 -3.58
C ILE A 248 6.96 1.88 -4.89
N ASP A 249 6.13 1.62 -5.90
CA ASP A 249 6.06 2.36 -7.16
C ASP A 249 7.23 2.08 -8.13
N LEU A 250 7.29 0.82 -8.60
CA LEU A 250 8.32 0.33 -9.53
C LEU A 250 8.08 0.75 -10.99
N GLU A 251 6.97 1.43 -11.28
CA GLU A 251 6.57 1.82 -12.64
C GLU A 251 7.48 2.89 -13.26
N SER A 252 8.39 3.48 -12.48
CA SER A 252 9.47 4.35 -12.97
C SER A 252 10.83 3.66 -13.02
N ALA A 253 10.96 2.38 -12.65
CA ALA A 253 12.23 1.69 -12.71
C ALA A 253 12.76 1.57 -14.14
N ALA A 254 14.07 1.69 -14.35
CA ALA A 254 14.69 1.50 -15.67
C ALA A 254 16.10 0.93 -15.58
N ALA A 255 16.54 0.32 -16.68
CA ALA A 255 17.93 -0.07 -16.87
C ALA A 255 18.87 1.12 -16.71
N ILE A 256 19.94 0.91 -15.95
CA ILE A 256 21.00 1.90 -15.80
C ILE A 256 21.87 1.84 -17.05
N SER A 257 21.98 2.96 -17.75
CA SER A 257 22.91 3.11 -18.86
C SER A 257 23.65 4.44 -18.74
N PRO A 258 24.99 4.42 -18.55
CA PRO A 258 25.78 5.65 -18.48
C PRO A 258 25.85 6.39 -19.82
N LEU A 259 25.38 5.77 -20.91
CA LEU A 259 25.37 6.34 -22.26
C LEU A 259 24.04 7.02 -22.61
N VAL A 260 22.98 6.78 -21.83
CA VAL A 260 21.65 7.35 -22.11
C VAL A 260 21.49 8.62 -21.29
N LYS A 261 21.75 9.76 -21.93
CA LYS A 261 21.38 11.06 -21.38
C LYS A 261 19.87 11.18 -21.37
N LEU A 262 19.32 11.53 -20.22
CA LEU A 262 17.88 11.73 -20.11
C LEU A 262 17.51 13.05 -20.78
N PRO A 263 16.36 13.12 -21.48
CA PRO A 263 15.87 14.39 -22.00
C PRO A 263 15.80 15.43 -20.90
N GLN A 264 16.09 16.70 -21.21
CA GLN A 264 16.05 17.76 -20.21
C GLN A 264 14.64 17.95 -19.62
N SER A 265 13.60 17.63 -20.40
CA SER A 265 12.21 17.55 -19.93
C SER A 265 12.00 16.47 -18.87
N PHE A 266 12.77 15.39 -18.90
CA PHE A 266 12.67 14.30 -17.92
C PHE A 266 13.23 14.69 -16.55
N ALA A 267 14.28 15.53 -16.50
CA ALA A 267 14.77 16.08 -15.24
C ALA A 267 13.68 16.88 -14.50
N ASN A 268 12.77 17.53 -15.23
CA ASN A 268 11.63 18.25 -14.65
C ASN A 268 10.49 17.32 -14.18
N ILE A 269 10.44 16.08 -14.69
CA ILE A 269 9.43 15.06 -14.32
C ILE A 269 9.85 14.32 -13.06
N LEU A 270 11.15 14.12 -12.86
CA LEU A 270 11.70 13.50 -11.66
C LEU A 270 11.51 14.43 -10.46
N ARG A 271 10.41 14.25 -9.73
CA ARG A 271 9.96 15.11 -8.63
C ARG A 271 11.00 15.36 -7.53
N THR A 272 11.96 14.46 -7.33
CA THR A 272 13.06 14.58 -6.36
C THR A 272 14.45 14.78 -7.01
N CYS A 273 14.56 14.71 -8.33
CA CYS A 273 15.85 14.79 -9.04
C CYS A 273 16.14 16.25 -9.40
N THR A 274 16.89 16.93 -8.54
CA THR A 274 17.59 18.16 -8.93
C THR A 274 18.72 17.82 -9.90
N GLN A 275 19.23 18.80 -10.68
CA GLN A 275 20.40 18.59 -11.54
C GLN A 275 21.58 17.93 -10.80
N SER A 276 21.71 18.19 -9.49
CA SER A 276 22.71 17.60 -8.59
C SER A 276 22.59 16.07 -8.42
N ALA A 277 21.41 15.49 -8.64
CA ALA A 277 21.18 14.06 -8.57
C ALA A 277 21.68 13.32 -9.83
N LEU A 278 21.83 14.00 -10.98
CA LEU A 278 22.35 13.39 -12.21
C LEU A 278 23.89 13.34 -12.22
N ASP A 279 24.44 12.37 -12.95
CA ASP A 279 25.87 12.24 -13.23
C ASP A 279 26.09 12.52 -14.73
N ASP A 280 26.60 13.71 -15.07
CA ASP A 280 26.75 14.18 -16.46
C ASP A 280 25.44 14.08 -17.30
N GLY A 281 24.30 14.33 -16.66
CA GLY A 281 22.98 14.23 -17.30
C GLY A 281 22.43 12.81 -17.45
N CYS A 282 23.15 11.80 -16.94
CA CYS A 282 22.70 10.42 -16.85
C CYS A 282 22.19 10.12 -15.43
N TYR A 283 21.18 9.27 -15.32
CA TYR A 283 20.74 8.74 -14.03
C TYR A 283 21.44 7.41 -13.76
N THR A 284 22.04 7.29 -12.57
CA THR A 284 22.86 6.12 -12.20
C THR A 284 22.38 5.51 -10.89
N THR A 285 23.00 4.41 -10.45
CA THR A 285 22.82 3.90 -9.08
C THR A 285 23.08 4.98 -8.03
N ARG A 286 24.05 5.85 -8.27
CA ARG A 286 24.41 6.94 -7.34
C ARG A 286 23.33 8.01 -7.27
N SER A 287 22.58 8.21 -8.35
CA SER A 287 21.41 9.09 -8.37
C SER A 287 20.31 8.59 -7.44
N ASP A 288 20.05 7.28 -7.40
CA ASP A 288 19.14 6.70 -6.40
C ASP A 288 19.67 6.93 -4.97
N MET A 289 20.97 6.73 -4.73
CA MET A 289 21.55 6.95 -3.40
C MET A 289 21.40 8.40 -2.93
N TYR A 290 21.58 9.37 -3.84
CA TYR A 290 21.28 10.77 -3.57
C TYR A 290 19.81 10.98 -3.18
N SER A 291 18.88 10.42 -3.97
CA SER A 291 17.43 10.54 -3.72
C SER A 291 17.02 9.94 -2.37
N ILE A 292 17.65 8.84 -1.93
CA ILE A 292 17.47 8.29 -0.58
C ILE A 292 17.91 9.30 0.48
N GLY A 293 19.07 9.95 0.29
CA GLY A 293 19.54 10.98 1.22
C GLY A 293 18.57 12.17 1.35
N VAL A 294 18.00 12.63 0.24
CA VAL A 294 16.96 13.69 0.24
C VAL A 294 15.69 13.20 0.96
N LEU A 295 15.23 12.00 0.64
CA LEU A 295 14.06 11.39 1.28
C LEU A 295 14.21 11.29 2.80
N LEU A 296 15.37 10.85 3.28
CA LEU A 296 15.63 10.72 4.72
C LEU A 296 15.70 12.08 5.44
N GLU A 297 16.26 13.09 4.78
CA GLU A 297 16.26 14.47 5.28
C GLU A 297 14.84 15.03 5.41
N GLU A 298 13.94 14.71 4.46
CA GLU A 298 12.52 15.07 4.54
C GLU A 298 11.77 14.27 5.62
N ALA A 299 12.11 12.99 5.80
CA ALA A 299 11.44 12.08 6.72
C ALA A 299 11.63 12.46 8.19
N CYS A 300 12.76 13.09 8.54
CA CYS A 300 13.08 13.45 9.92
C CYS A 300 13.75 14.82 10.00
N ALA A 301 13.05 15.80 10.58
CA ALA A 301 13.57 17.16 10.75
C ALA A 301 14.78 17.25 11.71
N ARG A 302 14.98 16.26 12.58
CA ARG A 302 16.06 16.24 13.59
C ARG A 302 16.66 14.83 13.71
N PRO A 303 17.41 14.37 12.71
CA PRO A 303 18.08 13.07 12.78
C PRO A 303 19.14 13.05 13.88
N SER A 304 19.50 11.87 14.38
CA SER A 304 20.69 11.71 15.24
C SER A 304 21.97 12.17 14.52
N GLN A 305 23.06 12.37 15.26
CA GLN A 305 24.35 12.73 14.67
C GLN A 305 24.83 11.67 13.65
N ALA A 306 24.64 10.38 13.96
CA ALA A 306 24.96 9.29 13.06
C ALA A 306 24.06 9.31 11.82
N GLY A 307 22.74 9.49 11.99
CA GLY A 307 21.80 9.62 10.89
C GLY A 307 22.09 10.81 9.98
N ALA A 308 22.42 11.97 10.55
CA ALA A 308 22.80 13.17 9.80
C ALA A 308 24.08 12.95 8.96
N ALA A 309 25.09 12.31 9.55
CA ALA A 309 26.32 11.97 8.83
C ALA A 309 26.07 10.98 7.68
N PHE A 310 25.23 9.97 7.91
CA PHE A 310 24.84 9.00 6.90
C PHE A 310 24.08 9.65 5.73
N ILE A 311 23.09 10.50 6.03
CA ILE A 311 22.36 11.30 5.03
C ILE A 311 23.33 12.14 4.20
N CYS A 312 24.29 12.80 4.84
CA CYS A 312 25.28 13.61 4.16
C CYS A 312 26.11 12.79 3.16
N GLN A 313 26.57 11.59 3.54
CA GLN A 313 27.32 10.69 2.66
C GLN A 313 26.49 10.22 1.46
N LEU A 314 25.19 9.95 1.66
CA LEU A 314 24.27 9.61 0.58
C LEU A 314 24.08 10.76 -0.42
N LYS A 315 23.82 11.98 0.08
CA LYS A 315 23.68 13.18 -0.76
C LYS A 315 24.99 13.59 -1.46
N GLN A 316 26.14 13.17 -0.94
CA GLN A 316 27.43 13.31 -1.61
C GLN A 316 27.72 12.19 -2.62
N LYS A 317 26.80 11.22 -2.78
CA LYS A 317 26.97 10.04 -3.65
C LYS A 317 28.21 9.21 -3.29
N ALA A 318 28.61 9.24 -2.01
CA ALA A 318 29.84 8.61 -1.53
C ALA A 318 29.70 7.10 -1.27
N LEU A 319 28.45 6.61 -1.14
CA LEU A 319 28.15 5.22 -0.83
C LEU A 319 27.36 4.58 -1.97
N SER A 320 27.72 3.35 -2.33
CA SER A 320 26.82 2.42 -3.02
C SER A 320 25.76 1.87 -2.05
N ALA A 321 24.70 1.25 -2.58
CA ALA A 321 23.67 0.62 -1.75
C ALA A 321 24.24 -0.44 -0.79
N ALA A 322 25.18 -1.27 -1.25
CA ALA A 322 25.83 -2.28 -0.41
C ALA A 322 26.67 -1.66 0.72
N GLN A 323 27.43 -0.59 0.42
CA GLN A 323 28.21 0.13 1.45
C GLN A 323 27.30 0.85 2.45
N ALA A 324 26.19 1.42 1.97
CA ALA A 324 25.20 2.08 2.81
C ALA A 324 24.57 1.10 3.80
N LEU A 325 24.22 -0.11 3.36
CA LEU A 325 23.70 -1.17 4.24
C LEU A 325 24.71 -1.59 5.30
N HIS A 326 25.98 -1.74 4.93
CA HIS A 326 27.03 -2.04 5.90
C HIS A 326 27.17 -0.93 6.95
N SER A 327 27.11 0.34 6.54
CA SER A 327 27.15 1.50 7.44
C SER A 327 25.94 1.54 8.40
N LEU A 328 24.74 1.22 7.91
CA LEU A 328 23.53 1.11 8.75
C LEU A 328 23.62 -0.01 9.79
N GLN A 329 24.42 -1.05 9.56
CA GLN A 329 24.57 -2.17 10.48
C GLN A 329 25.70 -1.96 11.51
N THR A 330 26.67 -1.10 11.19
CA THR A 330 27.92 -0.98 11.95
C THR A 330 28.14 0.39 12.60
N VAL A 331 27.64 1.46 11.97
CA VAL A 331 27.87 2.85 12.41
C VAL A 331 26.60 3.47 12.96
N TRP A 332 25.50 3.39 12.20
CA TRP A 332 24.21 3.88 12.64
C TRP A 332 23.38 2.72 13.19
N THR A 333 23.73 2.23 14.38
CA THR A 333 22.90 1.26 15.09
C THR A 333 21.81 2.00 15.86
N ALA A 334 20.55 1.77 15.50
CA ALA A 334 19.43 2.29 16.29
C ALA A 334 19.40 1.60 17.67
N PRO A 335 19.18 2.35 18.77
CA PRO A 335 19.09 1.79 20.12
C PRO A 335 17.89 0.85 20.34
#